data_AF-A0A7M3XTX1-F1
#
_entry.id   AF-A0A7M3XTX1-F1
#
_cell.length_a   1.000
_cell.length_b   1.000
_cell.length_c   1.000
_cell.angle_alpha   90.00
_cell.angle_beta   90.00
_cell.angle_gamma   90.00
#
_symmetry.space_group_name_H-M   'P 1'
#
loop_
_entity.id
_entity.type
_entity.pdbx_description
1 polymer ?
#
loop_
_entity_poly.entity_id
_entity_poly.type
_entity_poly.pdbx_seq_one_letter_code
_entity_poly.pdbx_strand_id
1 'polypeptide(L)'
;MLDNDGIDIGNVVGMVKIKRTYRGVVVNPHFMVKRKHGLPDTLIIPVGQLARTTSRLDEVILRCTVKRLTTLPSFLKLNGDDAEEFDEAE
;
A
#
# COMPACT_ATOMS: atom_id res chain seq x y z
N MET A 1 -4.92 -3.63 -7.64
CA MET A 1 -3.47 -3.33 -7.45
C MET A 1 -2.79 -4.66 -7.31
N LEU A 2 -1.73 -4.93 -8.07
CA LEU A 2 -1.13 -6.25 -8.13
C LEU A 2 0.21 -6.32 -7.39
N ASP A 3 0.49 -7.44 -6.74
CA ASP A 3 1.86 -7.77 -6.34
C ASP A 3 2.70 -8.29 -7.54
N ASN A 4 3.98 -8.55 -7.32
CA ASN A 4 4.87 -9.02 -8.39
C ASN A 4 4.62 -10.47 -8.82
N ASP A 5 3.82 -11.25 -8.07
CA ASP A 5 3.38 -12.61 -8.42
C ASP A 5 2.00 -12.59 -9.11
N GLY A 6 1.40 -11.40 -9.30
CA GLY A 6 0.11 -11.22 -9.97
C GLY A 6 -1.10 -11.36 -9.03
N ILE A 7 -0.90 -11.37 -7.71
CA ILE A 7 -2.01 -11.37 -6.75
C ILE A 7 -2.64 -9.99 -6.73
N ASP A 8 -3.94 -9.91 -7.02
CA ASP A 8 -4.69 -8.67 -6.87
C ASP A 8 -5.00 -8.38 -5.41
N ILE A 9 -4.28 -7.40 -4.87
CA ILE A 9 -4.34 -6.94 -3.50
C ILE A 9 -5.64 -6.20 -3.25
N GLY A 10 -6.07 -5.32 -4.15
CA GLY A 10 -7.21 -4.43 -3.96
C GLY A 10 -7.08 -3.05 -4.60
N ASN A 11 -7.95 -2.12 -4.19
CA ASN A 11 -8.14 -0.84 -4.86
C ASN A 11 -7.43 0.31 -4.15
N VAL A 12 -6.81 1.20 -4.91
CA VAL A 12 -6.26 2.46 -4.39
C VAL A 12 -7.42 3.42 -4.15
N VAL A 13 -7.52 3.95 -2.92
CA VAL A 13 -8.61 4.85 -2.50
C VAL A 13 -8.12 6.23 -2.07
N GLY A 14 -6.80 6.41 -1.92
CA GLY A 14 -6.23 7.68 -1.52
C GLY A 14 -4.71 7.66 -1.53
N MET A 15 -4.11 8.76 -1.08
CA MET A 15 -2.66 8.90 -0.94
C MET A 15 -2.33 9.56 0.39
N VAL A 16 -1.23 9.14 1.01
CA VAL A 16 -0.73 9.72 2.25
C VAL A 16 0.40 10.69 1.91
N LYS A 17 0.20 11.96 2.28
CA LYS A 17 1.17 13.03 2.10
C LYS A 17 1.80 13.37 3.44
N ILE A 18 3.11 13.28 3.51
CA ILE A 18 3.87 13.72 4.69
C ILE A 18 4.61 15.00 4.30
N LYS A 19 4.25 16.12 4.94
CA LYS A 19 4.71 17.47 4.59
C LYS A 19 4.39 17.79 3.12
N ARG A 20 5.38 17.68 2.24
CA ARG A 20 5.26 17.99 0.79
C ARG A 20 5.40 16.77 -0.12
N THR A 21 5.50 15.57 0.44
CA THR A 21 5.85 14.37 -0.32
C THR A 21 4.82 13.28 -0.09
N TYR A 22 4.24 12.74 -1.16
CA TYR A 22 3.44 11.52 -1.08
C TYR A 22 4.35 10.35 -0.72
N ARG A 23 4.10 9.74 0.44
CA ARG A 23 4.92 8.66 1.00
C ARG A 23 4.27 7.30 0.86
N GLY A 24 2.94 7.25 0.73
CA GLY A 24 2.23 6.01 0.47
C GLY A 24 0.92 6.22 -0.28
N VAL A 25 0.35 5.11 -0.74
CA VAL A 25 -0.99 5.03 -1.31
C VAL A 25 -1.88 4.23 -0.37
N VAL A 26 -3.09 4.73 -0.13
CA VAL A 26 -4.09 4.05 0.71
C VAL A 26 -4.80 3.01 -0.14
N VAL A 27 -4.82 1.77 0.33
CA VAL A 27 -5.38 0.63 -0.39
C VAL A 27 -6.39 -0.08 0.49
N ASN A 28 -7.55 -0.38 -0.10
CA ASN A 28 -8.56 -1.25 0.49
C ASN A 28 -8.38 -2.65 -0.11
N PRO A 29 -7.81 -3.61 0.65
CA PRO A 29 -7.52 -4.91 0.10
C PRO A 29 -8.80 -5.74 -0.06
N HIS A 30 -8.83 -6.59 -1.09
CA HIS A 30 -9.92 -7.54 -1.29
C HIS A 30 -10.02 -8.51 -0.10
N PHE A 31 -11.25 -8.90 0.24
CA PHE A 31 -11.55 -9.76 1.39
C PHE A 31 -10.70 -11.04 1.42
N MET A 32 -10.54 -11.70 0.28
CA MET A 32 -9.76 -12.94 0.16
C MET A 32 -8.28 -12.73 0.49
N VAL A 33 -7.70 -11.59 0.09
CA VAL A 33 -6.30 -11.26 0.38
C VAL A 33 -6.14 -10.90 1.85
N LYS A 34 -7.06 -10.11 2.43
CA LYS A 34 -7.07 -9.79 3.86
C LYS A 34 -7.04 -11.04 4.72
N ARG A 35 -7.97 -11.96 4.47
CA ARG A 35 -8.09 -13.21 5.23
C ARG A 35 -6.86 -14.10 5.08
N LYS A 36 -6.29 -14.19 3.88
CA LYS A 36 -5.11 -15.06 3.61
C LYS A 36 -3.83 -14.52 4.22
N HIS A 37 -3.66 -13.20 4.27
CA HIS A 37 -2.41 -12.55 4.70
C HIS A 37 -2.51 -11.83 6.05
N GLY A 38 -3.67 -11.86 6.72
CA GLY A 38 -3.89 -11.18 8.00
C GLY A 38 -3.79 -9.67 7.90
N LEU A 39 -4.27 -9.08 6.79
CA LEU A 39 -4.18 -7.64 6.54
C LEU A 39 -5.37 -6.88 7.15
N PRO A 40 -5.18 -5.61 7.55
CA PRO A 40 -6.26 -4.74 7.99
C PRO A 40 -7.22 -4.37 6.84
N ASP A 41 -8.33 -3.72 7.19
CA ASP A 41 -9.33 -3.26 6.22
C ASP A 41 -8.81 -2.22 5.23
N THR A 42 -7.88 -1.40 5.71
CA THR A 42 -7.17 -0.37 4.94
C THR A 42 -5.69 -0.45 5.30
N LEU A 43 -4.81 -0.36 4.32
CA LEU A 43 -3.36 -0.29 4.53
C LEU A 43 -2.70 0.72 3.60
N ILE A 44 -1.56 1.23 4.03
CA ILE A 44 -0.76 2.21 3.31
C ILE A 44 0.43 1.50 2.66
N ILE A 45 0.50 1.52 1.34
CA ILE A 45 1.62 0.96 0.58
C ILE A 45 2.64 2.06 0.29
N PRO A 46 3.91 1.92 0.72
CA PRO A 46 4.92 2.93 0.45
C PRO A 46 5.12 3.16 -1.05
N VAL A 47 5.20 4.42 -1.48
CA VAL A 47 5.37 4.77 -2.90
C VAL A 47 6.64 4.15 -3.52
N GLY A 48 7.68 3.91 -2.71
CA GLY A 48 8.90 3.24 -3.15
C GLY A 48 8.70 1.79 -3.59
N GLN A 49 7.59 1.15 -3.18
CA GLN A 49 7.24 -0.21 -3.58
C GLN A 49 6.46 -0.27 -4.89
N LEU A 50 6.02 0.85 -5.44
CA LEU A 50 5.40 0.88 -6.76
C LEU A 50 6.51 0.66 -7.81
N ALA A 51 6.35 -0.39 -8.63
CA ALA A 51 7.34 -0.77 -9.62
C ALA A 51 7.03 -0.20 -10.99
N ARG A 52 5.81 -0.46 -11.47
CA ARG A 52 5.35 -0.10 -12.81
C ARG A 52 3.82 -0.07 -12.85
N THR A 53 3.30 0.56 -13.90
CA THR A 53 1.90 0.46 -14.29
C THR A 53 1.77 -0.39 -15.55
N THR A 54 0.57 -0.91 -15.79
CA THR A 54 0.20 -1.47 -17.09
C THR A 54 0.07 -0.35 -18.13
N SER A 55 0.01 -0.71 -19.41
CA SER A 55 -0.19 0.26 -20.52
C SER A 55 -1.54 0.97 -20.44
N ARG A 56 -2.54 0.36 -19.80
CA ARG A 56 -3.87 0.93 -19.60
C ARG A 56 -3.96 1.84 -18.37
N LEU A 57 -2.90 1.90 -17.55
CA LEU A 57 -2.81 2.70 -16.32
C LEU A 57 -3.92 2.39 -15.31
N ASP A 58 -4.59 1.25 -15.45
CA ASP A 58 -5.63 0.74 -14.55
C ASP A 58 -5.04 -0.05 -13.38
N GLU A 59 -3.82 -0.55 -13.54
CA GLU A 59 -3.16 -1.41 -12.57
C GLU A 59 -1.77 -0.88 -12.22
N VAL A 60 -1.50 -0.86 -10.91
CA VAL A 60 -0.16 -0.63 -10.35
C VAL A 60 0.38 -1.96 -9.87
N ILE A 61 1.60 -2.29 -10.29
CA ILE A 61 2.30 -3.53 -9.92
C ILE A 61 3.41 -3.18 -8.92
N LEU A 62 3.45 -3.92 -7.81
CA LEU A 62 4.46 -3.75 -6.77
C LEU A 62 5.81 -4.39 -7.12
N ARG A 63 6.86 -3.96 -6.43
CA ARG A 63 8.21 -4.53 -6.54
C ARG A 63 8.36 -5.88 -5.85
N CYS A 64 7.48 -6.18 -4.89
CA CYS A 64 7.57 -7.37 -4.06
C CYS A 64 6.19 -7.95 -3.73
N THR A 65 6.19 -9.16 -3.17
CA THR A 65 4.99 -9.91 -2.85
C THR A 65 4.30 -9.30 -1.63
N VAL A 66 3.00 -9.60 -1.44
CA VAL A 66 2.28 -9.18 -0.22
C VAL A 66 2.99 -9.64 1.05
N LYS A 67 3.54 -10.86 1.06
CA LYS A 67 4.29 -11.39 2.21
C LYS A 67 5.55 -10.59 2.51
N ARG A 68 6.26 -10.13 1.47
CA ARG A 68 7.46 -9.32 1.67
C ARG A 68 7.06 -7.91 2.10
N LEU A 69 6.04 -7.33 1.48
CA LEU A 69 5.55 -5.98 1.74
C LEU A 69 5.31 -5.74 3.23
N THR A 70 4.58 -6.63 3.90
CA THR A 70 4.23 -6.49 5.33
C THR A 70 5.43 -6.52 6.28
N THR A 71 6.56 -7.06 5.84
CA THR A 71 7.81 -7.14 6.62
C THR A 71 8.76 -5.96 6.37
N LEU A 72 8.43 -5.05 5.43
CA LEU A 72 9.32 -3.95 5.08
C LEU A 72 9.30 -2.88 6.18
N PRO A 73 10.47 -2.34 6.57
CA PRO A 73 10.53 -1.23 7.53
C PRO A 73 9.72 0.00 7.10
N SER A 74 9.70 0.30 5.79
CA SER A 74 8.91 1.40 5.24
C SER A 74 7.41 1.15 5.33
N PHE A 75 6.97 -0.10 5.22
CA PHE A 75 5.57 -0.47 5.41
C PHE A 75 5.19 -0.36 6.88
N LEU A 76 5.97 -0.96 7.77
CA LEU A 76 5.75 -0.93 9.22
C LEU A 76 5.72 0.51 9.74
N LYS A 77 6.60 1.38 9.26
CA LYS A 77 6.61 2.80 9.65
C LYS A 77 5.35 3.56 9.22
N LEU A 78 4.76 3.22 8.07
CA LEU A 78 3.57 3.91 7.56
C LEU A 78 2.26 3.32 8.11
N ASN A 79 2.27 2.11 8.68
CA ASN A 79 1.09 1.40 9.16
C ASN A 79 1.15 1.07 10.67
N GLY A 80 2.17 1.55 11.38
CA GLY A 80 2.29 1.40 12.82
C GLY A 80 1.60 2.53 13.57
N ASP A 81 1.58 2.44 14.90
CA ASP A 81 0.85 3.37 15.78
C ASP A 81 1.33 4.84 15.67
N ASP A 82 2.57 5.07 15.22
CA ASP A 82 3.12 6.40 14.94
C ASP A 82 2.50 7.06 13.68
N ALA A 83 1.60 6.37 12.96
CA ALA A 83 0.97 6.89 11.75
C ALA A 83 -0.07 7.98 12.01
N GLU A 84 -0.58 8.09 13.24
CA GLU A 84 -1.58 9.10 13.63
C GLU A 84 -1.02 10.55 13.60
N GLU A 85 0.31 10.74 13.57
CA GLU A 85 0.92 12.08 13.45
C GLU A 85 0.89 12.66 12.01
N PHE A 86 0.41 11.91 11.01
CA PHE A 86 0.41 12.37 9.62
C PHE A 86 -0.84 13.15 9.20
N ASP A 87 -1.83 13.27 10.08
CA ASP A 87 -3.14 13.91 9.81
C ASP A 87 -3.26 15.38 10.27
N GLU A 88 -2.19 16.04 10.74
CA GLU A 88 -2.22 17.51 10.99
C GLU A 88 -2.05 18.37 9.72
N ALA A 89 -2.78 18.04 8.65
CA ALA A 89 -2.81 18.90 7.47
C ALA A 89 -4.19 18.94 6.82
N GLU A 90 -5.21 19.34 7.59
CA GLU A 90 -6.21 20.31 7.10
C GLU A 90 -6.81 21.15 8.23
#